data_AF-A0A1Y6BSH0-F1
#
_entry.id   AF-A0A1Y6BSH0-F1
#
_cell.length_a   1.000
_cell.length_b   1.000
_cell.length_c   1.000
_cell.angle_alpha   90.00
_cell.angle_beta   90.00
_cell.angle_gamma   90.00
#
_symmetry.space_group_name_H-M   'P 1'
#
loop_
_entity.id
_entity.type
_entity.pdbx_description
1 polymer ?
#
loop_
_entity_poly.entity_id
_entity_poly.type
_entity_poly.pdbx_seq_one_letter_code
_entity_poly.pdbx_strand_id
1 'polypeptide(L)'
;MTITPDDQEAKDQDIEVKIDVEEFVATILTFPCFEDAKLDKEPAELFEIIMNAYRQDNLTEEQDLVVELLLHMSEPSSSFNLKRASEVWTEEDLNAFWDVICPSYEEFEEEGFDHNQ
;
A
#
# COMPACT_ATOMS: atom_id res chain seq x y z
N MET A 1 -8.74 -36.03 20.51
CA MET A 1 -9.28 -35.24 19.40
C MET A 1 -10.63 -34.72 19.83
N THR A 2 -10.68 -33.47 20.27
CA THR A 2 -11.94 -32.72 20.34
C THR A 2 -11.58 -31.26 20.07
N ILE A 3 -12.16 -30.73 19.00
CA ILE A 3 -11.92 -29.41 18.43
C ILE A 3 -12.58 -28.38 19.35
N THR A 4 -11.84 -27.34 19.74
CA THR A 4 -12.38 -26.15 20.41
C THR A 4 -13.13 -25.30 19.37
N PRO A 5 -14.42 -25.02 19.56
CA PRO A 5 -15.13 -24.01 18.76
C PRO A 5 -14.78 -22.60 19.29
N ASP A 6 -15.02 -21.62 18.44
CA ASP A 6 -14.84 -20.17 18.65
C ASP A 6 -13.42 -19.59 18.45
N ASP A 7 -12.88 -19.85 17.26
CA ASP A 7 -11.83 -19.05 16.59
C ASP A 7 -12.46 -18.18 15.47
N GLN A 8 -13.63 -17.59 15.73
CA GLN A 8 -14.46 -16.96 14.69
C GLN A 8 -15.17 -15.67 15.14
N GLU A 9 -14.51 -14.81 15.91
CA GLU A 9 -14.94 -13.42 16.10
C GLU A 9 -13.72 -12.48 16.07
N ALA A 10 -13.21 -12.22 14.87
CA ALA A 10 -12.32 -11.09 14.61
C ALA A 10 -12.48 -10.63 13.15
N LYS A 11 -13.68 -10.19 12.77
CA LYS A 11 -13.94 -9.57 11.46
C LYS A 11 -14.73 -8.25 11.52
N ASP A 12 -14.79 -7.62 12.69
CA ASP A 12 -15.37 -6.28 12.84
C ASP A 12 -14.55 -5.49 13.87
N GLN A 13 -13.28 -5.25 13.57
CA GLN A 13 -12.65 -4.05 14.08
C GLN A 13 -12.93 -2.99 13.03
N ASP A 14 -13.89 -2.11 13.31
CA ASP A 14 -13.93 -0.75 12.77
C ASP A 14 -12.61 -0.07 13.16
N ILE A 15 -11.55 -0.37 12.41
CA ILE A 15 -10.29 0.31 12.52
C ILE A 15 -10.52 1.66 11.85
N GLU A 16 -10.63 2.71 12.65
CA GLU A 16 -10.60 4.09 12.17
C GLU A 16 -9.16 4.42 11.73
N VAL A 17 -8.67 3.70 10.70
CA VAL A 17 -7.40 4.01 10.04
C VAL A 17 -7.60 5.37 9.40
N LYS A 18 -6.91 6.39 9.89
CA LYS A 18 -6.79 7.67 9.18
C LYS A 18 -5.84 7.47 8.00
N ILE A 19 -6.33 6.77 6.98
CA ILE A 19 -5.68 6.73 5.68
C ILE A 19 -5.82 8.12 5.08
N ASP A 20 -4.69 8.74 4.75
CA ASP A 20 -4.72 9.93 3.90
C ASP A 20 -5.13 9.46 2.49
N VAL A 21 -6.38 9.75 2.13
CA VAL A 21 -7.00 9.30 0.89
C VAL A 21 -6.27 9.87 -0.33
N GLU A 22 -5.79 11.12 -0.23
CA GLU A 22 -5.09 11.76 -1.35
C GLU A 22 -3.71 11.12 -1.55
N GLU A 23 -2.97 10.89 -0.46
CA GLU A 23 -1.67 10.22 -0.51
C GLU A 23 -1.80 8.76 -0.95
N PHE A 24 -2.80 8.02 -0.44
CA PHE A 24 -3.06 6.65 -0.82
C PHE A 24 -3.32 6.54 -2.33
N VAL A 25 -4.21 7.38 -2.87
CA VAL A 25 -4.55 7.34 -4.29
C VAL A 25 -3.39 7.84 -5.15
N ALA A 26 -2.66 8.86 -4.73
CA ALA A 26 -1.47 9.31 -5.45
C ALA A 26 -0.42 8.19 -5.52
N THR A 27 -0.21 7.48 -4.42
CA THR A 27 0.78 6.41 -4.31
C THR A 27 0.36 5.17 -5.07
N ILE A 28 -0.88 4.71 -4.94
CA ILE A 28 -1.34 3.49 -5.61
C ILE A 28 -1.31 3.63 -7.14
N LEU A 29 -1.54 4.84 -7.66
CA LEU A 29 -1.50 5.14 -9.08
C LEU A 29 -0.08 5.23 -9.66
N THR A 30 0.97 5.19 -8.83
CA THR A 30 2.35 5.05 -9.32
C THR A 30 2.67 3.61 -9.73
N PHE A 31 1.92 2.62 -9.21
CA PHE A 31 2.09 1.22 -9.55
C PHE A 31 1.47 0.92 -10.93
N PRO A 32 2.25 0.40 -11.91
CA PRO A 32 1.76 0.02 -13.23
C PRO A 32 0.55 -0.93 -13.22
N CYS A 33 0.47 -1.85 -12.26
CA CYS A 33 -0.69 -2.73 -12.12
C CYS A 33 -2.02 -2.00 -11.83
N PHE A 34 -1.99 -0.71 -11.47
CA PHE A 34 -3.16 0.17 -11.34
C PHE A 34 -3.32 1.16 -12.50
N GLU A 35 -2.62 0.99 -13.62
CA GLU A 35 -2.74 1.90 -14.76
C GLU A 35 -4.18 2.02 -15.28
N ASP A 36 -4.92 0.90 -15.33
CA ASP A 36 -6.32 0.88 -15.75
C ASP A 36 -7.26 1.59 -14.75
N ALA A 37 -6.81 1.79 -13.51
CA ALA A 37 -7.56 2.49 -12.47
C ALA A 37 -7.41 4.02 -12.55
N LYS A 38 -6.59 4.55 -13.49
CA LYS A 38 -6.47 5.99 -13.80
C LYS A 38 -7.76 6.51 -14.45
N LEU A 39 -8.84 6.50 -13.69
CA LEU A 39 -10.14 7.04 -14.08
C LEU A 39 -10.14 8.54 -13.78
N ASP A 40 -10.86 9.31 -14.60
CA ASP A 40 -11.13 10.74 -14.35
C ASP A 40 -12.16 10.87 -13.21
N LYS A 41 -11.72 10.52 -12.00
CA LYS A 41 -12.49 10.44 -10.76
C LYS A 41 -11.74 11.13 -9.64
N GLU A 42 -12.49 11.68 -8.70
CA GLU A 42 -11.92 12.28 -7.49
C GLU A 42 -11.22 11.22 -6.61
N PRO A 43 -10.15 11.57 -5.88
CA PRO A 43 -9.41 10.63 -5.03
C PRO A 43 -10.30 9.85 -4.06
N ALA A 44 -11.27 10.50 -3.41
CA ALA A 44 -12.21 9.82 -2.51
C ALA A 44 -13.05 8.74 -3.21
N GLU A 45 -13.44 8.97 -4.47
CA GLU A 45 -14.20 7.98 -5.23
C GLU A 45 -13.31 6.82 -5.68
N LEU A 46 -12.08 7.10 -6.12
CA LEU A 46 -11.09 6.07 -6.47
C LEU A 46 -10.76 5.18 -5.28
N PHE A 47 -10.53 5.79 -4.11
CA PHE A 47 -10.29 5.07 -2.87
C PHE A 47 -11.41 4.09 -2.55
N GLU A 48 -12.68 4.54 -2.56
CA GLU A 48 -13.82 3.66 -2.31
C GLU A 48 -13.95 2.53 -3.34
N ILE A 49 -13.68 2.80 -4.62
CA ILE A 49 -13.70 1.77 -5.68
C ILE A 49 -12.64 0.70 -5.41
N ILE A 50 -11.40 1.11 -5.11
CA ILE A 50 -10.28 0.20 -4.87
C ILE A 50 -10.51 -0.60 -3.59
N MET A 51 -10.91 0.06 -2.50
CA MET A 51 -11.17 -0.62 -1.22
C MET A 51 -12.37 -1.57 -1.32
N ASN A 52 -13.39 -1.23 -2.10
CA ASN A 52 -14.49 -2.15 -2.36
C ASN A 52 -14.05 -3.34 -3.24
N ALA A 53 -13.20 -3.13 -4.24
CA ALA A 53 -12.63 -4.22 -5.03
C ALA A 53 -11.76 -5.16 -4.17
N TYR A 54 -10.95 -4.59 -3.27
CA TYR A 54 -10.14 -5.32 -2.29
C TYR A 54 -11.01 -6.19 -1.36
N ARG A 55 -12.04 -5.59 -0.72
CA ARG A 55 -12.97 -6.31 0.17
C ARG A 55 -13.77 -7.42 -0.52
N GLN A 56 -13.92 -7.34 -1.84
CA GLN A 56 -14.67 -8.29 -2.64
C GLN A 56 -13.78 -9.33 -3.34
N ASP A 57 -12.46 -9.36 -3.04
CA ASP A 57 -11.48 -10.22 -3.70
C ASP A 57 -11.50 -10.07 -5.24
N ASN A 58 -11.76 -8.85 -5.73
CA ASN A 58 -11.91 -8.51 -7.15
C ASN A 58 -10.67 -7.80 -7.74
N LEU A 59 -9.56 -7.78 -6.99
CA LEU A 59 -8.26 -7.31 -7.48
C LEU A 59 -7.45 -8.48 -8.04
N THR A 60 -6.52 -8.16 -8.94
CA THR A 60 -5.44 -9.10 -9.29
C THR A 60 -4.50 -9.29 -8.10
N GLU A 61 -3.72 -10.37 -8.09
CA GLU A 61 -2.79 -10.64 -6.99
C GLU A 61 -1.73 -9.53 -6.85
N GLU A 62 -1.28 -8.99 -7.98
CA GLU A 62 -0.38 -7.83 -8.05
C GLU A 62 -0.98 -6.63 -7.32
N GLN A 63 -2.24 -6.30 -7.63
CA GLN A 63 -2.96 -5.15 -7.08
C GLN A 63 -3.28 -5.33 -5.59
N ASP A 64 -3.64 -6.54 -5.19
CA ASP A 64 -3.94 -6.91 -3.81
C ASP A 64 -2.72 -6.66 -2.90
N LEU A 65 -1.54 -7.09 -3.34
CA LEU A 65 -0.28 -6.90 -2.62
C LEU A 65 0.13 -5.42 -2.49
N VAL A 66 -0.23 -4.57 -3.46
CA VAL A 66 0.00 -3.12 -3.35
C VAL A 66 -0.93 -2.50 -2.30
N VAL A 67 -2.21 -2.89 -2.27
CA VAL A 67 -3.13 -2.44 -1.23
C VAL A 67 -2.65 -2.89 0.15
N GLU A 68 -2.22 -4.14 0.29
CA GLU A 68 -1.61 -4.65 1.54
C GLU A 68 -0.40 -3.84 1.97
N LEU A 69 0.51 -3.49 1.05
CA LEU A 69 1.65 -2.63 1.33
C LEU A 69 1.21 -1.27 1.89
N LEU A 70 0.29 -0.58 1.21
CA LEU A 70 -0.14 0.76 1.62
C LEU A 70 -0.89 0.75 2.94
N LEU A 71 -1.68 -0.31 3.19
CA LEU A 71 -2.30 -0.56 4.49
C LEU A 71 -1.24 -0.84 5.56
N HIS A 72 -0.20 -1.61 5.26
CA HIS A 72 0.91 -1.89 6.18
C HIS A 72 1.74 -0.64 6.50
N MET A 73 1.95 0.25 5.54
CA MET A 73 2.62 1.53 5.76
C MET A 73 1.79 2.46 6.66
N SER A 74 0.47 2.47 6.48
CA SER A 74 -0.46 3.26 7.29
C SER A 74 -0.67 2.65 8.68
N GLU A 75 -0.66 1.32 8.76
CA GLU A 75 -0.85 0.54 9.96
C GLU A 75 0.14 -0.65 9.99
N PRO A 76 1.26 -0.55 10.73
CA PRO A 76 2.28 -1.59 10.78
C PRO A 76 1.81 -2.95 11.32
N SER A 77 0.63 -3.04 11.92
CA SER A 77 0.00 -4.30 12.32
C SER A 77 -0.68 -5.04 11.18
N SER A 78 -1.02 -4.35 10.08
CA SER A 78 -1.53 -5.00 8.86
C SER A 78 -0.45 -5.93 8.29
N SER A 79 -0.84 -7.09 7.77
CA SER A 79 0.09 -8.03 7.18
C SER A 79 0.45 -7.62 5.76
N PHE A 80 1.74 -7.57 5.44
CA PHE A 80 2.25 -7.44 4.08
C PHE A 80 3.29 -8.52 3.79
N ASN A 81 3.09 -9.30 2.72
CA ASN A 81 4.01 -10.37 2.33
C ASN A 81 4.99 -9.91 1.25
N LEU A 82 6.07 -9.24 1.69
CA LEU A 82 7.13 -8.75 0.79
C LEU A 82 7.72 -9.84 -0.11
N LYS A 83 7.84 -11.07 0.40
CA LYS A 83 8.37 -12.19 -0.41
C LYS A 83 7.44 -12.46 -1.59
N ARG A 84 6.13 -12.56 -1.33
CA ARG A 84 5.16 -12.83 -2.40
C ARG A 84 5.08 -11.68 -3.39
N ALA A 85 5.10 -10.44 -2.90
CA ALA A 85 5.18 -9.24 -3.71
C ALA A 85 6.38 -9.29 -4.68
N SER A 86 7.57 -9.65 -4.18
CA SER A 86 8.77 -9.79 -5.03
C SER A 86 8.73 -10.90 -6.09
N GLU A 87 7.82 -11.86 -5.96
CA GLU A 87 7.65 -12.96 -6.92
C GLU A 87 6.60 -12.66 -7.99
N VAL A 88 5.64 -11.78 -7.68
CA VAL A 88 4.44 -11.52 -8.49
C VAL A 88 4.54 -10.18 -9.22
N TRP A 89 5.09 -9.15 -8.58
CA TRP A 89 5.22 -7.84 -9.19
C TRP A 89 6.17 -7.85 -10.38
N THR A 90 5.81 -7.04 -11.38
CA THR A 90 6.69 -6.77 -12.51
C THR A 90 7.92 -5.96 -12.05
N GLU A 91 8.96 -5.89 -12.88
CA GLU A 91 10.11 -5.02 -12.61
C GLU A 91 9.69 -3.55 -12.43
N GLU A 92 8.68 -3.10 -13.17
CA GLU A 92 8.15 -1.74 -13.09
C GLU A 92 7.38 -1.50 -11.78
N ASP A 93 6.57 -2.46 -11.32
CA ASP A 93 5.90 -2.40 -10.01
C ASP A 93 6.93 -2.45 -8.86
N LEU A 94 8.02 -3.22 -9.00
CA LEU A 94 9.10 -3.23 -8.02
C LEU A 94 9.86 -1.91 -7.96
N ASN A 95 10.05 -1.23 -9.10
CA ASN A 95 10.64 0.11 -9.12
C ASN A 95 9.73 1.12 -8.42
N ALA A 96 8.41 1.09 -8.70
CA ALA A 96 7.44 1.91 -7.99
C ALA A 96 7.47 1.66 -6.47
N PHE A 97 7.56 0.38 -6.05
CA PHE A 97 7.77 0.03 -4.65
C PHE A 97 9.00 0.71 -4.06
N TRP A 98 10.17 0.62 -4.71
CA TRP A 98 11.40 1.25 -4.23
C TRP A 98 11.28 2.77 -4.11
N ASP A 99 10.63 3.43 -5.06
CA ASP A 99 10.40 4.87 -5.03
C ASP A 99 9.51 5.28 -3.84
N VAL A 100 8.55 4.42 -3.46
CA VAL A 100 7.66 4.64 -2.31
C VAL A 100 8.37 4.43 -0.97
N ILE A 101 9.18 3.36 -0.83
CA ILE A 101 9.81 3.02 0.44
C ILE A 101 11.17 3.69 0.67
N CYS A 102 11.81 4.14 -0.40
CA CYS A 102 13.11 4.77 -0.38
C CYS A 102 13.05 6.05 -1.23
N PRO A 103 12.20 7.03 -0.86
CA PRO A 103 12.26 8.35 -1.48
C PRO A 103 13.70 8.82 -1.30
N SER A 104 14.35 9.09 -2.42
CA SER A 104 15.79 9.28 -2.53
C SER A 104 16.36 10.16 -1.41
N TYR A 105 17.55 9.77 -0.98
CA TYR A 105 18.49 10.40 -0.06
C TYR A 105 18.92 11.83 -0.49
N GLU A 106 17.99 12.69 -0.93
CA GLU A 106 18.25 14.06 -1.38
C GLU A 106 18.01 15.11 -0.28
N GLU A 107 17.55 14.73 0.92
CA GLU A 107 17.43 15.63 2.09
C GLU A 107 18.70 15.71 2.96
N PHE A 108 19.85 15.16 2.55
CA PHE A 108 21.08 15.16 3.35
C PHE A 108 22.20 16.13 2.87
N GLU A 109 21.94 17.04 1.93
CA GLU A 109 22.93 18.05 1.49
C GLU A 109 22.59 19.52 1.83
N GLU A 110 21.66 19.81 2.76
CA GLU A 110 21.41 21.18 3.23
C GLU A 110 21.66 21.44 4.73
N GLU A 111 22.32 20.54 5.47
CA GLU A 111 23.06 20.96 6.67
C GLU A 111 24.54 21.04 6.32
N GLY A 112 24.95 22.23 5.88
CA GLY A 112 26.34 22.59 5.63
C GLY A 112 27.21 22.23 6.83
N PHE A 113 27.90 21.09 6.72
CA PHE A 113 29.00 20.78 7.60
C PHE A 113 30.16 21.67 7.18
N ASP A 114 30.24 22.83 7.83
CA ASP A 114 31.34 23.77 7.71
C ASP A 114 32.63 23.09 8.17
N HIS A 115 33.31 22.44 7.22
CA HIS A 115 34.70 22.03 7.34
C HIS A 115 35.61 23.16 6.83
N ASN A 116 35.46 24.38 7.35
CA ASN A 116 36.53 25.39 7.29
C ASN A 116 36.30 26.57 8.25
N GLN A 117 36.71 26.43 9.52
CA GLN A 117 37.74 27.28 10.17
C GLN A 117 37.94 26.96 11.66
#